data_AF-A0AA86MWI5-F1
#
_entry.id   AF-A0AA86MWI5-F1
#
_cell.length_a   1.000
_cell.length_b   1.000
_cell.length_c   1.000
_cell.angle_alpha   90.00
_cell.angle_beta   90.00
_cell.angle_gamma   90.00
#
_symmetry.space_group_name_H-M   'P 1'
#
loop_
_entity.id
_entity.type
_entity.pdbx_description
1 polymer ?
#
loop_
_entity_poly.entity_id
_entity_poly.type
_entity_poly.pdbx_seq_one_letter_code
_entity_poly.pdbx_strand_id
1 'polypeptide(L)' 'MALVQVSARLNPSQLKRAKKALGTKTTSETLQKALDLVTEKAAHDWVIQRYSGVGKPDAFKHA' A
#
# COMPACT_ATOMS: atom_id res chain seq x y z
N MET A 1 19.31 9.36 13.71
CA MET A 1 19.10 9.09 12.27
C MET A 1 18.95 10.43 11.57
N ALA A 2 19.68 10.69 10.49
CA ALA A 2 19.60 11.98 9.79
C ALA A 2 18.30 12.07 8.99
N LEU A 3 17.63 13.23 9.02
CA LEU A 3 16.46 13.51 8.20
C LEU A 3 16.92 13.67 6.75
N VAL A 4 16.62 12.68 5.91
CA VAL A 4 16.90 12.74 4.47
C VAL A 4 15.76 13.49 3.79
N GLN A 5 16.05 14.68 3.28
CA GLN A 5 15.08 15.44 2.51
C GLN A 5 15.14 15.01 1.04
N VAL A 6 14.02 14.48 0.54
CA VAL A 6 13.88 14.04 -0.86
C VAL A 6 12.89 14.94 -1.57
N SER A 7 13.29 15.49 -2.71
CA SER A 7 12.43 16.28 -3.59
C SER A 7 12.02 15.46 -4.81
N ALA A 8 10.71 15.34 -5.04
CA ALA A 8 10.16 14.65 -6.21
C ALA A 8 9.11 15.54 -6.90
N ARG A 9 9.01 15.42 -8.23
CA ARG A 9 7.94 16.07 -8.99
C ARG A 9 6.65 15.27 -8.82
N LEU A 10 5.59 15.94 -8.40
CA LEU A 10 4.30 15.31 -8.14
C LEU A 10 3.23 15.96 -9.01
N ASN A 11 2.28 15.14 -9.49
CA ASN A 11 1.11 15.65 -10.17
C ASN A 11 0.15 16.28 -9.14
N PRO A 12 -0.17 17.59 -9.23
CA PRO A 12 -1.02 18.27 -8.24
C PRO A 12 -2.43 17.67 -8.13
N SER A 13 -2.98 17.17 -9.24
CA SER A 13 -4.32 16.59 -9.26
C SER A 13 -4.39 15.24 -8.52
N GLN A 14 -3.31 14.46 -8.55
CA GLN A 14 -3.20 13.20 -7.83
C GLN A 14 -2.99 13.47 -6.34
N LEU A 15 -2.16 14.46 -5.99
CA LEU A 15 -1.94 14.85 -4.60
C LEU A 15 -3.23 15.31 -3.93
N LYS A 16 -4.05 16.14 -4.60
CA LYS A 16 -5.35 16.59 -4.06
C LYS A 16 -6.30 15.42 -3.81
N ARG A 17 -6.34 14.45 -4.72
CA ARG A 17 -7.17 13.23 -4.56
C ARG A 17 -6.68 12.36 -3.41
N ALA A 18 -5.38 12.11 -3.33
CA ALA A 18 -4.76 11.34 -2.24
C ALA A 18 -5.00 12.00 -0.89
N LYS A 19 -4.88 13.34 -0.80
CA LYS A 19 -5.15 14.10 0.43
C LYS A 19 -6.58 13.90 0.92
N LYS A 20 -7.57 13.96 0.00
CA LYS A 20 -8.98 13.72 0.30
C LYS A 20 -9.23 12.27 0.73
N ALA A 21 -8.70 11.30 -0.01
CA ALA A 21 -8.90 9.88 0.26
C ALA A 21 -8.28 9.42 1.59
N LEU A 22 -7.10 9.95 1.93
CA LEU A 22 -6.35 9.57 3.12
C LEU A 22 -6.65 10.45 4.35
N GLY A 23 -7.51 11.48 4.20
CA GLY A 23 -7.89 12.38 5.28
C GLY A 23 -6.71 13.15 5.90
N THR A 24 -5.69 13.47 5.11
CA THR A 24 -4.42 14.05 5.61
C THR A 24 -4.39 15.57 5.50
N LYS A 25 -3.61 16.22 6.37
CA LYS A 25 -3.54 17.69 6.45
C LYS A 25 -2.34 18.25 5.69
N THR A 26 -1.21 17.54 5.69
CA THR A 26 0.03 17.98 5.05
C THR A 26 0.43 17.06 3.89
N THR A 27 1.17 17.60 2.92
CA THR A 27 1.67 16.84 1.78
C THR A 27 2.58 15.70 2.22
N SER A 28 3.46 15.94 3.18
CA SER A 28 4.37 14.90 3.71
C SER A 28 3.60 13.77 4.39
N GLU A 29 2.55 14.09 5.15
CA GLU A 29 1.67 13.08 5.76
C GLU A 29 0.91 12.27 4.69
N THR A 30 0.42 12.93 3.64
CA THR A 30 -0.20 12.24 2.50
C THR A 30 0.76 11.27 1.84
N LEU A 31 2.01 11.69 1.61
CA LEU A 31 3.03 10.88 0.96
C LEU A 31 3.46 9.70 1.86
N GLN A 32 3.66 9.93 3.15
CA GLN A 32 4.01 8.87 4.10
C GLN A 32 2.94 7.78 4.11
N LYS A 33 1.68 8.15 4.35
CA LYS A 33 0.57 7.17 4.36
C LYS A 33 0.40 6.45 3.03
N ALA A 34 0.61 7.14 1.90
CA ALA A 34 0.54 6.51 0.59
C ALA A 34 1.65 5.48 0.39
N LEU A 35 2.88 5.76 0.85
CA LEU A 35 4.00 4.82 0.79
C LEU A 35 3.80 3.63 1.73
N ASP A 36 3.27 3.87 2.92
CA ASP A 36 2.95 2.80 3.87
C ASP A 36 1.91 1.84 3.26
N LEU A 37 0.83 2.37 2.68
CA LEU A 37 -0.20 1.57 1.99
C LEU A 37 0.35 0.74 0.82
N VAL A 38 1.25 1.31 0.02
CA VAL A 38 1.88 0.58 -1.10
C VAL A 38 2.77 -0.55 -0.58
N THR A 39 3.48 -0.31 0.52
CA THR A 39 4.36 -1.31 1.15
C THR A 39 3.54 -2.46 1.75
N GLU A 40 2.47 -2.14 2.48
CA GLU A 40 1.53 -3.13 3.01
C GLU A 40 0.86 -3.92 1.89
N LYS A 41 0.43 -3.24 0.81
CA LYS A 41 -0.13 -3.91 -0.35
C LYS A 41 0.87 -4.87 -0.99
N ALA A 42 2.13 -4.46 -1.16
CA ALA A 42 3.17 -5.32 -1.73
C ALA A 42 3.41 -6.57 -0.86
N ALA A 43 3.41 -6.40 0.46
CA ALA A 43 3.50 -7.53 1.39
C ALA A 43 2.29 -8.47 1.26
N HIS A 44 1.08 -7.93 1.20
CA HIS A 44 -0.15 -8.72 1.04
C HIS A 44 -0.22 -9.42 -0.33
N ASP A 45 0.14 -8.73 -1.42
CA ASP A 45 0.17 -9.29 -2.77
C ASP A 45 1.14 -10.49 -2.84
N TRP A 46 2.29 -10.39 -2.16
CA TRP A 46 3.25 -11.50 -2.08
C TRP A 46 2.65 -12.72 -1.36
N VAL A 47 1.94 -12.51 -0.25
CA VAL A 47 1.24 -13.58 0.48
C VAL A 47 0.15 -14.17 -0.42
N ILE A 48 -0.69 -13.35 -1.05
CA ILE A 48 -1.74 -13.82 -1.96
C ILE A 48 -1.13 -14.63 -3.09
N GLN A 49 -0.07 -14.16 -3.77
CA GLN A 49 0.58 -14.92 -4.83
C GLN A 49 1.17 -16.25 -4.32
N ARG A 50 1.75 -16.27 -3.12
CA ARG A 50 2.35 -17.47 -2.53
C ARG A 50 1.31 -18.55 -2.19
N TYR A 51 0.11 -18.15 -1.78
CA TYR A 51 -0.94 -19.08 -1.33
C TYR A 51 -2.10 -19.23 -2.33
N SER A 52 -2.13 -18.39 -3.37
CA SER A 52 -3.05 -18.48 -4.51
C SER A 52 -2.84 -19.81 -5.25
N GLY A 53 -3.84 -20.70 -5.18
CA GLY A 53 -3.81 -22.02 -5.84
C GLY A 53 -3.37 -23.18 -4.96
N VAL A 54 -3.01 -22.94 -3.68
CA VAL A 54 -2.65 -24.02 -2.74
C VAL A 54 -3.88 -24.71 -2.17
N GLY A 55 -5.02 -24.03 -2.08
CA GLY A 55 -6.29 -24.61 -1.66
C GLY A 55 -6.97 -25.36 -2.81
N LYS A 56 -6.83 -26.69 -2.86
CA LYS A 56 -7.72 -27.52 -3.70
C LYS A 56 -9.15 -27.44 -3.15
N PRO A 57 -10.18 -27.33 -4.02
CA PRO A 57 -11.59 -27.22 -3.60
C PRO A 57 -12.08 -28.33 -2.64
N ASP A 58 -11.41 -29.48 -2.65
CA ASP A 58 -11.78 -30.67 -1.87
C ASP A 58 -10.86 -30.95 -0.67
N ALA A 59 -9.98 -30.02 -0.28
CA ALA A 59 -8.99 -30.22 0.78
C ALA A 59 -9.60 -30.52 2.17
N PHE A 60 -10.88 -30.23 2.38
CA PHE A 60 -11.58 -30.44 3.66
C PHE A 60 -12.63 -31.58 3.62
N LYS A 61 -12.70 -32.38 2.55
CA LYS A 61 -13.73 -33.44 2.42
C LYS A 61 -13.46 -34.71 3.25
N HIS A 62 -12.39 -34.75 4.06
CA HIS A 62 -12.01 -35.91 4.89
C HIS A 62 -11.61 -35.51 6.32
N ALA A 63 -12.35 -34.58 6.95
CA ALA A 63 -12.28 -34.35 8.40
C ALA A 63 -13.36 -35.14 9.12
#